data_AF-A0A516WHQ2-F1
#
_entry.id   AF-A0A516WHQ2-F1
#
_cell.length_a   1.000
_cell.length_b   1.000
_cell.length_c   1.000
_cell.angle_alpha   90.00
_cell.angle_beta   90.00
_cell.angle_gamma   90.00
#
_symmetry.space_group_name_H-M   'P 1'
#
loop_
_entity.id
_entity.type
_entity.pdbx_description
1 polymer ?
#
loop_
_entity_poly.entity_id
_entity_poly.type
_entity_poly.pdbx_seq_one_letter_code
_entity_poly.pdbx_strand_id
1 'polypeptide(L)'
;MTREELDMLDFAVKWAPFGGGDEHILPEFGVFPAVFYRRLHRLLTHHPTIDDSVKHRLDELCTTKLAPPRPGRKRSYSRVRAAG
;
A
#
# COMPACT_ATOMS: atom_id res chain seq x y z
N MET A 1 -5.48 -9.64 -17.18
CA MET A 1 -5.20 -9.80 -15.75
C MET A 1 -4.51 -11.14 -15.56
N THR A 2 -3.33 -11.14 -14.95
CA THR A 2 -2.63 -12.34 -14.50
C THR A 2 -3.24 -12.84 -13.20
N ARG A 3 -2.88 -14.07 -12.79
CA ARG A 3 -3.33 -14.63 -11.50
C ARG A 3 -2.84 -13.81 -10.31
N GLU A 4 -1.57 -13.38 -10.34
CA GLU A 4 -1.00 -12.50 -9.31
C GLU A 4 -1.78 -11.18 -9.19
N GLU A 5 -2.19 -10.59 -10.32
CA GLU A 5 -2.97 -9.36 -10.34
C GLU A 5 -4.38 -9.54 -9.74
N LEU A 6 -5.01 -10.69 -9.97
CA LEU A 6 -6.29 -11.03 -9.34
C LEU A 6 -6.13 -11.24 -7.84
N ASP A 7 -5.09 -11.97 -7.42
CA ASP A 7 -4.80 -12.20 -6.00
C ASP A 7 -4.52 -10.88 -5.26
N MET A 8 -3.80 -9.94 -5.90
CA MET A 8 -3.58 -8.58 -5.37
C MET A 8 -4.89 -7.80 -5.23
N LEU A 9 -5.78 -7.89 -6.21
CA LEU A 9 -7.07 -7.20 -6.18
C LEU A 9 -7.97 -7.75 -5.09
N ASP A 10 -8.11 -9.08 -4.99
CA ASP A 10 -8.93 -9.75 -3.98
C ASP A 10 -8.42 -9.45 -2.57
N PHE A 11 -7.10 -9.48 -2.37
CA PHE A 11 -6.48 -9.07 -1.13
C PHE A 11 -6.82 -7.62 -0.79
N ALA A 12 -6.68 -6.69 -1.74
CA ALA A 12 -6.95 -5.28 -1.51
C ALA A 12 -8.43 -5.03 -1.18
N VAL A 13 -9.37 -5.70 -1.85
CA VAL A 13 -10.81 -5.62 -1.56
C VAL A 13 -11.13 -6.15 -0.16
N LYS A 14 -10.56 -7.30 0.21
CA LYS A 14 -10.72 -7.91 1.53
C LYS A 14 -10.21 -6.98 2.64
N TRP A 15 -9.08 -6.33 2.43
CA TRP A 15 -8.41 -5.51 3.45
C TRP A 15 -8.76 -4.02 3.41
N ALA A 16 -9.44 -3.54 2.37
CA ALA A 16 -9.87 -2.15 2.26
C ALA A 16 -10.67 -1.62 3.47
N PRO A 17 -11.60 -2.37 4.10
CA PRO A 17 -12.30 -1.92 5.31
C PRO A 17 -11.39 -1.69 6.51
N PHE A 18 -10.24 -2.35 6.55
CA PHE A 18 -9.28 -2.32 7.66
C PHE A 18 -8.07 -1.43 7.36
N GLY A 19 -8.10 -0.68 6.26
CA GLY A 19 -6.99 0.19 5.86
C GLY A 19 -5.83 -0.54 5.20
N GLY A 20 -6.06 -1.69 4.54
CA GLY A 20 -5.16 -2.24 3.52
C GLY A 20 -4.17 -3.33 3.94
N GLY A 21 -4.16 -3.76 5.22
CA GLY A 21 -3.51 -5.02 5.62
C GLY A 21 -2.00 -5.08 5.41
N ASP A 22 -1.29 -3.95 5.57
CA ASP A 22 0.14 -3.80 5.23
C ASP A 22 1.06 -4.90 5.80
N GLU A 23 0.74 -5.41 7.00
CA GLU A 23 1.49 -6.45 7.69
C GLU A 23 1.45 -7.81 6.98
N HIS A 24 0.40 -8.06 6.18
CA HIS A 24 0.21 -9.30 5.44
C HIS A 24 0.77 -9.23 4.02
N ILE A 25 1.08 -8.03 3.52
CA ILE A 25 1.57 -7.85 2.15
C ILE A 25 2.93 -8.54 1.93
N LEU A 26 3.87 -8.37 2.87
CA LEU A 26 5.20 -8.94 2.73
C LEU A 26 5.19 -10.47 2.82
N PRO A 27 4.52 -11.10 3.81
CA PRO A 27 4.38 -12.56 3.86
C PRO A 27 3.66 -13.17 2.65
N GLU A 28 2.62 -12.51 2.13
CA GLU A 28 1.80 -13.09 1.05
C GLU A 28 2.39 -12.87 -0.35
N PHE A 29 2.93 -11.67 -0.62
CA PHE A 29 3.37 -11.28 -1.97
C PHE A 29 4.88 -11.10 -2.12
N GLY A 30 5.64 -11.19 -1.02
CA GLY A 30 7.09 -11.02 -1.04
C GLY A 30 7.57 -9.61 -1.42
N VAL A 31 6.68 -8.61 -1.36
CA VAL A 31 6.98 -7.21 -1.71
C VAL A 31 6.68 -6.28 -0.54
N PHE A 32 7.34 -5.13 -0.51
CA PHE A 32 7.01 -4.08 0.46
C PHE A 32 5.65 -3.43 0.15
N PRO A 33 4.92 -2.93 1.17
CA PRO A 33 3.61 -2.28 0.99
C PRO A 33 3.60 -1.20 -0.08
N ALA A 34 4.62 -0.32 -0.12
CA ALA A 34 4.72 0.73 -1.13
C ALA A 34 4.80 0.19 -2.57
N VAL A 35 5.46 -0.96 -2.77
CA VAL A 35 5.54 -1.61 -4.10
C VAL A 35 4.19 -2.23 -4.45
N PHE A 36 3.54 -2.89 -3.49
CA PHE A 36 2.19 -3.46 -3.66
C PHE A 36 1.18 -2.40 -4.09
N TYR A 37 1.06 -1.30 -3.34
CA TYR A 37 0.09 -0.24 -3.66
C TYR A 37 0.38 0.45 -5.00
N ARG A 38 1.65 0.57 -5.41
CA ARG A 38 2.00 1.07 -6.75
C ARG A 38 1.55 0.12 -7.86
N ARG A 39 1.71 -1.19 -7.66
CA ARG A 39 1.25 -2.21 -8.61
C ARG A 39 -0.28 -2.22 -8.69
N LEU A 40 -0.95 -2.17 -7.55
CA LEU A 40 -2.40 -2.10 -7.46
C LEU A 40 -2.97 -0.85 -8.16
N HIS A 41 -2.41 0.33 -7.90
CA HIS A 41 -2.84 1.56 -8.59
C HIS A 41 -2.67 1.46 -10.12
N ARG A 42 -1.55 0.87 -10.57
CA ARG A 42 -1.32 0.62 -12.00
C ARG A 42 -2.35 -0.36 -12.57
N LEU A 43 -2.71 -1.41 -11.83
CA LEU A 43 -3.76 -2.37 -12.21
C LEU A 43 -5.10 -1.67 -12.40
N LEU A 44 -5.52 -0.86 -11.42
CA LEU A 44 -6.76 -0.08 -11.46
C LEU A 44 -6.82 0.88 -12.66
N THR A 45 -5.67 1.41 -13.08
CA THR A 45 -5.57 2.32 -14.22
C THR A 45 -5.70 1.58 -15.56
N HIS A 46 -5.10 0.40 -15.69
CA HIS A 46 -5.01 -0.31 -16.98
C HIS A 46 -6.15 -1.32 -17.23
N HIS A 47 -6.93 -1.69 -16.22
CA HIS A 47 -8.02 -2.64 -16.37
C HIS A 47 -9.40 -1.97 -16.26
N PRO A 48 -10.05 -1.65 -17.39
CA PRO A 48 -11.36 -1.00 -17.40
C PRO A 48 -12.52 -1.92 -16.97
N THR A 49 -12.26 -3.21 -16.78
CA THR A 49 -13.26 -4.21 -16.38
C THR A 49 -13.50 -4.24 -14.87
N ILE A 50 -12.74 -3.48 -14.09
CA ILE A 50 -12.94 -3.36 -12.65
C ILE A 50 -14.09 -2.39 -12.41
N ASP A 51 -15.04 -2.79 -11.56
CA ASP A 51 -16.18 -1.96 -11.20
C ASP A 51 -15.74 -0.59 -10.66
N ASP A 52 -16.39 0.47 -11.13
CA ASP A 52 -16.01 1.85 -10.83
C ASP A 52 -16.05 2.16 -9.32
N SER A 53 -16.97 1.54 -8.57
CA SER A 53 -17.07 1.73 -7.12
C SER A 53 -15.90 1.09 -6.38
N VAL A 54 -15.49 -0.11 -6.82
CA VAL A 54 -14.32 -0.81 -6.28
C VAL A 54 -13.05 -0.05 -6.63
N LYS A 55 -12.96 0.44 -7.87
CA LYS A 55 -11.84 1.24 -8.34
C LYS A 55 -11.66 2.50 -7.52
N HIS A 56 -12.72 3.29 -7.31
CA HIS A 56 -12.66 4.52 -6.52
C HIS A 56 -12.18 4.26 -5.09
N ARG A 57 -12.75 3.24 -4.43
CA ARG A 57 -12.38 2.88 -3.06
C ARG A 57 -10.91 2.47 -2.93
N LEU A 58 -10.42 1.66 -3.86
CA LEU A 58 -9.03 1.21 -3.84
C LEU A 58 -8.05 2.32 -4.25
N ASP A 59 -8.49 3.26 -5.09
CA ASP A 59 -7.70 4.44 -5.48
C ASP A 59 -7.47 5.39 -4.29
N GLU A 60 -8.51 5.66 -3.50
CA GLU A 60 -8.40 6.41 -2.24
C GLU A 60 -7.44 5.74 -1.25
N LEU A 61 -7.51 4.40 -1.15
CA LEU A 61 -6.60 3.63 -0.31
C LEU A 61 -5.15 3.76 -0.81
N CYS A 62 -4.92 3.59 -2.11
CA CYS A 62 -3.60 3.73 -2.71
C CYS A 62 -3.02 5.12 -2.48
N THR A 63 -3.83 6.16 -2.69
CA THR A 63 -3.43 7.56 -2.47
C THR A 63 -3.05 7.81 -1.01
N THR A 64 -3.83 7.27 -0.07
CA THR A 64 -3.55 7.39 1.37
C THR A 64 -2.25 6.69 1.77
N LYS A 65 -1.97 5.52 1.19
CA LYS A 65 -0.81 4.68 1.51
C LYS A 65 0.48 5.12 0.83
N LEU A 66 0.37 5.69 -0.36
CA LEU A 66 1.49 6.23 -1.13
C LEU A 66 1.77 7.70 -0.82
N ALA A 67 0.90 8.36 -0.07
CA ALA A 67 1.15 9.72 0.39
C ALA A 67 2.50 9.75 1.13
N PRO A 68 3.38 10.69 0.78
CA PRO A 68 4.65 10.82 1.49
C PRO A 68 4.35 11.04 2.98
N PRO A 69 5.16 10.46 3.88
CA PRO A 69 5.01 10.75 5.30
C PRO A 69 5.07 12.26 5.48
N ARG A 70 4.04 12.85 6.11
CA ARG A 70 4.03 14.28 6.44
C ARG A 70 5.38 14.62 7.07
N PRO A 71 6.06 15.71 6.66
CA PRO A 71 7.32 16.11 7.27
C PRO A 71 7.07 16.50 8.73
N GLY A 72 7.12 15.51 9.62
CA GLY A 72 6.67 15.60 11.00
C GLY A 72 7.53 14.70 11.86
N ARG A 73 8.49 15.33 12.54
CA ARG A 73 9.54 14.76 13.40
C ARG A 73 10.59 13.93 12.67
N LYS A 74 11.68 14.62 12.30
CA LYS A 74 13.02 14.05 12.45
C LYS A 74 13.06 13.40 13.84
N ARG A 75 13.17 12.09 13.87
CA ARG A 75 13.46 11.35 15.10
C ARG A 75 14.85 11.82 15.52
N SER A 76 14.90 12.80 16.43
CA SER A 76 16.13 13.16 17.15
C SER A 76 16.55 11.95 17.95
N TYR A 77 17.25 11.04 17.28
CA TYR A 77 18.19 10.17 17.96
C TYR A 77 19.36 11.05 18.34
N SER A 78 19.20 11.77 19.46
CA SER A 78 20.31 12.38 20.17
C SER A 78 21.29 11.25 20.47
N ARG A 79 22.39 11.19 19.71
CA ARG A 79 23.56 10.37 20.08
C ARG A 79 24.02 10.90 21.43
N VAL A 80 23.77 10.14 22.50
CA VAL A 80 24.42 10.38 23.78
C VAL A 80 25.90 10.16 23.53
N ARG A 81 26.68 11.23 23.50
CA ARG A 81 28.14 11.15 23.57
C ARG A 81 28.47 10.66 24.97
N ALA A 82 28.97 9.43 25.09
CA ALA A 82 29.69 9.00 26.28
C ALA A 82 30.98 9.83 26.34
N ALA A 83 31.10 10.68 27.37
CA ALA A 83 32.36 11.30 27.76
C ALA A 83 33.13 10.28 28.61
N GLY A 84 34.43 10.16 28.32
CA GLY A 84 35.37 9.31 29.06
C GLY A 84 35.90 9.96 30.32
#